data_AF-A0A846V083-F1
#
_entry.id   AF-A0A846V083-F1
#
_cell.length_a   1.000
_cell.length_b   1.000
_cell.length_c   1.000
_cell.angle_alpha   90.00
_cell.angle_beta   90.00
_cell.angle_gamma   90.00
#
_symmetry.space_group_name_H-M   'P 1'
#
loop_
_entity.id
_entity.type
_entity.pdbx_description
1 polymer ?
#
loop_
_entity_poly.entity_id
_entity_poly.type
_entity_poly.pdbx_seq_one_letter_code
_entity_poly.pdbx_strand_id
1 'polypeptide(L)' 'MQRQLGRMPAELADRPACPAELAYLAEWLAQLPTPLTHTELHHWTQLTARRLDRWEVEALVMLDRIRSDG' A
#
# COMPACT_ATOMS: atom_id res chain seq x y z
N MET A 1 -27.34 8.42 -4.41
CA MET A 1 -26.06 9.07 -4.05
C MET A 1 -25.12 8.98 -5.24
N GLN A 2 -24.96 10.06 -6.01
CA GLN A 2 -23.93 10.15 -7.05
C GLN A 2 -22.59 10.38 -6.35
N ARG A 3 -21.61 9.48 -6.54
CA ARG A 3 -20.23 9.74 -6.15
C ARG A 3 -19.72 10.87 -7.07
N GLN A 4 -19.76 12.11 -6.61
CA GLN A 4 -18.94 13.16 -7.20
C GLN A 4 -17.49 12.66 -7.07
N LEU A 5 -16.88 12.24 -8.17
CA LEU A 5 -15.43 12.09 -8.26
C LEU A 5 -14.88 13.49 -8.01
N GLY A 6 -14.50 13.73 -6.75
CA GLY A 6 -14.05 15.03 -6.28
C GLY A 6 -12.90 15.51 -7.16
N ARG A 7 -12.98 16.76 -7.62
CA ARG A 7 -11.85 17.45 -8.24
C ARG A 7 -10.62 17.20 -7.36
N MET A 8 -9.54 16.73 -7.98
CA MET A 8 -8.28 16.55 -7.29
C MET A 8 -7.88 17.91 -6.69
N PRO A 9 -7.64 18.00 -5.37
CA PRO A 9 -7.18 19.23 -4.73
C PRO A 9 -5.96 19.80 -5.44
N ALA A 10 -5.87 21.13 -5.57
CA ALA A 10 -4.78 21.78 -6.29
C ALA A 10 -3.41 21.46 -5.66
N GLU A 11 -3.41 21.21 -4.35
CA GLU A 11 -2.26 20.82 -3.54
C GLU A 11 -1.72 19.42 -3.89
N LEU A 12 -2.52 18.60 -4.57
CA LEU A 12 -2.12 17.28 -5.07
C LEU A 12 -1.80 17.28 -6.58
N ALA A 13 -1.92 18.43 -7.26
CA ALA A 13 -1.63 18.54 -8.69
C ALA A 13 -0.15 18.29 -9.01
N ASP A 14 0.75 18.69 -8.11
CA ASP A 14 2.20 18.51 -8.24
C ASP A 14 2.71 17.21 -7.61
N ARG A 15 1.81 16.31 -7.20
CA ARG A 15 2.22 15.03 -6.63
C ARG A 15 2.91 14.21 -7.72
N PRO A 16 4.14 13.70 -7.47
CA PRO A 16 4.78 12.82 -8.44
C PRO A 16 3.92 11.57 -8.65
N ALA A 17 3.84 11.14 -9.91
CA ALA A 17 3.23 9.85 -10.22
C ALA A 17 4.00 8.74 -9.51
N CYS A 18 3.29 7.73 -8.99
CA CYS A 18 3.94 6.53 -8.50
C CYS A 18 4.63 5.83 -9.68
N PRO A 19 5.92 5.47 -9.59
CA PRO A 19 6.59 4.66 -10.60
C PRO A 19 5.79 3.38 -10.87
N ALA A 20 5.62 3.03 -12.14
CA ALA A 20 4.81 1.88 -12.54
C ALA A 20 5.35 0.58 -11.96
N GLU A 21 6.68 0.48 -11.83
CA GLU A 21 7.41 -0.64 -11.27
C GLU A 21 7.06 -0.87 -9.80
N LEU A 22 6.55 0.13 -9.08
CA LEU A 22 6.21 0.04 -7.66
C LEU A 22 4.70 -0.04 -7.40
N ALA A 23 3.87 0.02 -8.45
CA ALA A 23 2.41 0.03 -8.32
C ALA A 23 1.86 -1.20 -7.58
N TYR A 24 2.52 -2.35 -7.74
CA TYR A 24 2.12 -3.59 -7.10
C TYR A 24 2.16 -3.51 -5.57
N LEU A 25 3.03 -2.69 -4.97
CA LEU A 25 3.09 -2.53 -3.51
C LEU A 25 1.80 -1.92 -2.96
N ALA A 26 1.21 -0.97 -3.69
CA ALA A 26 -0.06 -0.38 -3.32
C ALA A 26 -1.21 -1.40 -3.44
N GLU A 27 -1.20 -2.22 -4.49
CA GLU A 27 -2.17 -3.30 -4.69
C GLU A 27 -2.07 -4.36 -3.59
N TRP A 28 -0.85 -4.71 -3.17
CA TRP A 28 -0.61 -5.67 -2.09
C TRP A 28 -1.04 -5.08 -0.74
N LEU A 29 -0.68 -3.83 -0.47
CA LEU A 29 -1.07 -3.13 0.76
C LEU A 29 -2.59 -3.08 0.93
N ALA A 30 -3.35 -2.87 -0.16
CA ALA A 30 -4.81 -2.87 -0.14
C ALA A 30 -5.44 -4.23 0.23
N GLN A 31 -4.70 -5.33 0.12
CA GLN A 31 -5.14 -6.67 0.51
C GLN A 31 -4.75 -7.03 1.94
N LEU A 32 -3.82 -6.28 2.54
CA LEU A 32 -3.28 -6.55 3.86
C LEU A 32 -4.14 -5.89 4.95
N PRO A 33 -4.27 -6.52 6.13
CA PRO A 33 -4.97 -5.92 7.27
C PRO A 33 -4.30 -4.63 7.73
N THR A 34 -5.04 -3.83 8.50
CA THR A 34 -4.56 -2.61 9.18
C THR A 34 -5.01 -2.70 10.64
N PRO A 35 -4.09 -2.71 11.63
CA PRO A 35 -2.64 -2.58 11.48
C PRO A 35 -1.97 -3.83 10.89
N LEU A 36 -0.85 -3.67 10.20
CA LEU A 36 -0.06 -4.77 9.65
C LEU A 36 1.02 -5.23 10.63
N THR A 37 0.97 -6.50 11.00
CA THR A 37 2.05 -7.15 11.76
C THR A 37 2.94 -8.01 10.86
N HIS A 38 4.17 -8.29 11.31
CA HIS A 38 5.07 -9.22 10.61
C HIS A 38 4.47 -10.63 10.48
N THR A 39 3.67 -11.06 11.46
CA THR A 39 2.99 -12.36 11.43
C THR A 39 1.92 -12.42 10.34
N GLU A 40 1.09 -11.38 10.20
CA GLU A 40 0.09 -11.30 9.15
C GLU A 40 0.73 -11.23 7.77
N LEU A 41 1.79 -10.44 7.62
CA LEU A 41 2.54 -10.39 6.37
C LEU A 41 3.13 -11.76 6.03
N HIS A 42 3.74 -12.45 6.99
CA HIS A 42 4.26 -13.80 6.80
C HIS A 42 3.19 -14.78 6.32
N HIS A 43 2.03 -14.83 6.99
CA HIS A 43 0.94 -15.71 6.58
C HIS A 43 0.34 -15.32 5.22
N TRP A 44 0.23 -14.03 4.92
CA TRP A 44 -0.23 -13.56 3.62
C TRP A 44 0.71 -14.00 2.49
N THR A 45 2.03 -13.92 2.69
CA THR A 45 2.99 -14.42 1.69
C THR A 45 2.88 -15.92 1.45
N GLN A 46 2.61 -16.71 2.49
CA GLN A 46 2.34 -18.14 2.35
C GLN A 46 1.04 -18.40 1.56
N LEU A 47 -0.05 -17.71 1.92
CA LEU A 47 -1.37 -17.88 1.29
C LEU A 47 -1.37 -17.49 -0.19
N THR A 48 -0.61 -16.45 -0.54
CA THR A 48 -0.53 -15.94 -1.91
C THR A 48 0.63 -16.55 -2.70
N ALA A 49 1.40 -17.47 -2.10
CA ALA A 49 2.62 -18.04 -2.65
C ALA A 49 3.62 -16.98 -3.16
N ARG A 50 3.68 -15.84 -2.48
CA ARG A 50 4.58 -14.74 -2.82
C ARG A 50 5.87 -14.86 -2.03
N ARG A 51 6.99 -14.58 -2.69
CA ARG A 51 8.28 -14.37 -2.02
C ARG A 51 8.58 -12.90 -2.07
N LEU A 52 8.79 -12.30 -0.91
CA LEU A 52 9.12 -10.89 -0.79
C LEU A 52 10.62 -10.76 -0.54
N ASP A 53 11.22 -9.81 -1.23
CA ASP A 53 12.53 -9.31 -0.87
C ASP A 53 12.46 -8.51 0.43
N ARG A 54 13.61 -8.40 1.10
CA ARG A 54 13.72 -7.64 2.35
C ARG A 54 13.18 -6.22 2.23
N TRP A 55 13.49 -5.54 1.14
CA TRP A 55 13.11 -4.13 0.93
C TRP A 55 11.60 -3.98 0.73
N GLU A 56 10.91 -4.99 0.16
CA GLU A 56 9.45 -4.97 -0.01
C GLU A 56 8.74 -5.12 1.32
N VAL A 57 9.26 -5.98 2.20
CA VAL A 57 8.77 -6.11 3.59
C VAL A 57 8.90 -4.78 4.31
N GLU A 58 10.08 -4.15 4.24
CA GLU A 58 10.33 -2.85 4.86
C GLU A 58 9.40 -1.76 4.29
N ALA A 59 9.19 -1.75 2.96
CA ALA A 59 8.29 -0.81 2.29
C ALA A 59 6.83 -0.98 2.72
N LEU A 60 6.31 -2.22 2.77
CA LEU A 60 4.93 -2.49 3.17
C LEU A 60 4.67 -2.10 4.63
N VAL A 61 5.61 -2.38 5.54
CA VAL A 61 5.51 -1.98 6.94
C VAL A 61 5.54 -0.45 7.08
N MET A 62 6.35 0.24 6.30
CA MET A 62 6.40 1.71 6.32
C MET A 62 5.12 2.32 5.76
N LEU A 63 4.61 1.80 4.65
CA LEU A 63 3.36 2.25 4.05
C LEU A 63 2.15 2.00 4.96
N ASP A 64 2.13 0.89 5.69
CA ASP A 64 1.08 0.62 6.70
C ASP A 64 1.07 1.66 7.82
N ARG A 65 2.24 2.10 8.29
CA ARG A 65 2.33 3.19 9.29
C ARG A 65 1.74 4.48 8.75
N ILE A 66 2.15 4.89 7.54
CA ILE A 66 1.62 6.10 6.89
C ILE A 66 0.10 6.00 6.70
N ARG A 67 -0.40 4.81 6.33
CA ARG A 67 -1.84 4.54 6.19
C ARG A 67 -2.59 4.61 7.52
N SER A 68 -1.97 4.15 8.60
CA SER A 68 -2.60 4.06 9.93
C SER A 68 -2.59 5.40 10.69
N ASP A 69 -1.64 6.29 10.35
CA ASP A 69 -1.53 7.63 10.92
C ASP A 69 -2.49 8.65 10.26
N GLY A 70 -3.20 8.25 9.20
CA GLY A 70 -4.10 9.09 8.39
C GLY A 70 -5.59 8.97 8.72
#